data_AF-A0A3N5VW27-F1
#
_entry.id   AF-A0A3N5VW27-F1
#
_cell.length_a   1.000
_cell.length_b   1.000
_cell.length_c   1.000
_cell.angle_alpha   90.00
_cell.angle_beta   90.00
_cell.angle_gamma   90.00
#
_symmetry.space_group_name_H-M   'P 1'
#
loop_
_entity.id
_entity.type
_entity.pdbx_description
1 polymer ?
#
loop_
_entity_poly.entity_id
_entity_poly.type
_entity_poly.pdbx_seq_one_letter_code
_entity_poly.pdbx_strand_id
1 'polypeptide(L)'
;MIYDLPFAVAAAGRKLHIGICTILLLGSVAGVLFCGCAEVSEAGAGIAAAAGVISSDEAQSITRGAQAVEKSWQDLTPEQEYYVGRAVAAQVLQSYPPLDRPQANEYLNLLGQSLAIFSERPETFGGYHFLLLDSDEINAFAAPGGLILVSRGMLRCCQSEDELAAVLAHEICHVEQKHGLSAIKQSRLTDAFTIIAA
;
A
#
# COMPACT_ATOMS: atom_id res chain seq x y z
N MET A 1 -13.51 -75.07 31.34
CA MET A 1 -12.41 -74.09 31.13
C MET A 1 -12.46 -73.67 29.67
N ILE A 2 -13.37 -72.80 29.23
CA ILE A 2 -13.39 -71.33 29.39
C ILE A 2 -11.99 -70.73 29.38
N TYR A 3 -11.57 -70.17 28.24
CA TYR A 3 -10.96 -68.83 28.14
C TYR A 3 -11.19 -68.24 26.74
N ASP A 4 -11.75 -67.04 26.75
CA ASP A 4 -12.12 -66.15 25.65
C ASP A 4 -10.94 -65.62 24.83
N LEU A 5 -11.17 -65.44 23.52
CA LEU A 5 -10.47 -64.45 22.69
C LEU A 5 -11.47 -63.74 21.78
N PRO A 6 -12.00 -62.58 22.21
CA PRO A 6 -12.11 -61.47 21.26
C PRO A 6 -11.98 -60.10 21.96
N PHE A 7 -10.78 -59.53 22.06
CA PHE A 7 -10.63 -58.13 22.48
C PHE A 7 -9.66 -57.29 21.63
N ALA A 8 -8.90 -57.88 20.71
CA ALA A 8 -7.83 -57.16 20.02
C ALA A 8 -8.27 -56.32 18.79
N VAL A 9 -9.46 -56.53 18.21
CA VAL A 9 -9.84 -55.90 16.92
C VAL A 9 -10.55 -54.54 17.09
N ALA A 10 -11.24 -54.30 18.22
CA ALA A 10 -12.04 -53.08 18.42
C ALA A 10 -11.27 -51.84 18.91
N ALA A 11 -10.00 -51.99 19.29
CA ALA A 11 -9.14 -50.91 19.78
C ALA A 11 -8.33 -50.24 18.67
N ALA A 12 -8.02 -50.95 17.58
CA ALA A 12 -7.20 -50.44 16.47
C ALA A 12 -7.96 -49.43 15.60
N GLY A 13 -9.25 -49.67 15.30
CA GLY A 13 -10.06 -48.77 14.47
C GLY A 13 -10.37 -47.41 15.12
N ARG A 14 -10.54 -47.36 16.44
CA ARG A 14 -10.74 -46.10 17.19
C ARG A 14 -9.48 -45.26 17.26
N LYS A 15 -8.31 -45.88 17.45
CA LYS A 15 -7.01 -45.17 17.45
C LYS A 15 -6.67 -44.62 16.07
N LEU A 16 -7.05 -45.32 14.99
CA LEU A 16 -6.86 -44.85 13.63
C LEU A 16 -7.78 -43.67 13.28
N HIS A 17 -9.07 -43.72 13.68
CA HIS A 17 -10.00 -42.59 13.48
C HIS A 17 -9.62 -41.35 14.30
N ILE A 18 -9.21 -41.52 15.56
CA ILE A 18 -8.73 -40.42 16.40
C ILE A 18 -7.42 -39.86 15.83
N GLY A 19 -6.50 -40.71 15.38
CA GLY A 19 -5.26 -40.28 14.73
C GLY A 19 -5.50 -39.48 13.45
N ILE A 20 -6.41 -39.92 12.58
CA ILE A 20 -6.76 -39.22 11.34
C ILE A 20 -7.46 -37.88 11.64
N CYS A 21 -8.40 -37.84 12.58
CA CYS A 21 -9.04 -36.58 12.99
C CYS A 21 -8.06 -35.61 13.65
N THR A 22 -7.11 -36.09 14.45
CA THR A 22 -6.11 -35.24 15.13
C THR A 22 -5.07 -34.70 14.14
N ILE A 23 -4.69 -35.49 13.13
CA ILE A 23 -3.81 -35.07 12.03
C ILE A 23 -4.52 -34.07 11.10
N LEU A 24 -5.82 -34.26 10.81
CA LEU A 24 -6.63 -33.28 10.05
C LEU A 24 -6.81 -31.97 10.83
N LEU A 25 -7.06 -32.04 12.14
CA LEU A 25 -7.15 -30.84 13.00
C LEU A 25 -5.80 -30.13 13.10
N LEU A 26 -4.70 -30.83 13.35
CA LEU A 26 -3.35 -30.24 13.39
C LEU A 26 -2.92 -29.68 12.03
N GLY A 27 -3.30 -30.33 10.93
CA GLY A 27 -3.09 -29.84 9.56
C GLY A 27 -3.88 -28.57 9.27
N SER A 28 -5.12 -28.47 9.75
CA SER A 28 -5.93 -27.24 9.63
C SER A 28 -5.39 -26.09 10.47
N VAL A 29 -4.86 -26.35 11.67
CA VAL A 29 -4.24 -25.32 12.52
C VAL A 29 -2.89 -24.85 11.96
N ALA A 30 -2.10 -25.75 11.35
CA ALA A 30 -0.85 -25.39 10.68
C ALA A 30 -1.07 -24.57 9.40
N GLY A 31 -2.16 -24.82 8.66
CA GLY A 31 -2.55 -24.02 7.49
C GLY A 31 -2.94 -22.58 7.85
N VAL A 32 -3.66 -22.39 8.96
CA VAL A 32 -4.07 -21.07 9.46
C VAL A 32 -2.88 -20.21 9.92
N LEU A 33 -1.80 -20.83 10.41
CA LEU A 33 -0.59 -20.12 10.87
C LEU A 33 0.26 -19.56 9.72
N PHE A 34 0.00 -19.94 8.47
CA PHE A 34 0.77 -19.52 7.29
C PHE A 34 -0.05 -18.76 6.23
N CYS A 35 -1.35 -18.54 6.48
CA CYS A 35 -2.25 -17.85 5.55
C CYS A 35 -2.32 -16.34 5.87
N GLY A 36 -2.37 -15.52 4.82
CA GLY A 36 -2.67 -14.09 4.93
C GLY A 36 -4.10 -13.82 5.42
N CYS A 37 -4.38 -12.61 5.91
CA CYS A 37 -5.70 -12.24 6.43
C CYS A 37 -6.83 -12.46 5.40
N ALA A 38 -6.59 -12.25 4.11
CA ALA A 38 -7.55 -12.50 3.03
C ALA A 38 -7.85 -13.98 2.84
N GLU A 39 -6.85 -14.86 2.91
CA GLU A 39 -7.03 -16.31 2.73
C GLU A 39 -7.82 -16.93 3.89
N VAL A 40 -7.55 -16.47 5.12
CA VAL A 40 -8.36 -16.86 6.30
C VAL A 40 -9.79 -16.35 6.18
N SER A 41 -9.99 -15.13 5.67
CA SER A 41 -11.32 -14.54 5.47
C SER A 41 -12.12 -15.24 4.36
N GLU A 42 -11.47 -15.66 3.28
CA GLU A 42 -12.08 -16.43 2.19
C GLU A 42 -12.49 -17.82 2.65
N ALA A 43 -11.60 -18.55 3.33
CA ALA A 43 -11.90 -19.86 3.90
C ALA A 43 -13.02 -19.78 4.94
N GLY A 44 -12.97 -18.79 5.83
CA GLY A 44 -13.98 -18.56 6.87
C GLY A 44 -15.36 -18.21 6.29
N ALA A 45 -15.40 -17.30 5.31
CA ALA A 45 -16.64 -16.91 4.63
C ALA A 45 -17.25 -18.09 3.84
N GLY A 46 -16.42 -18.87 3.16
CA GLY A 46 -16.86 -20.08 2.44
C GLY A 46 -17.47 -21.14 3.38
N ILE A 47 -16.87 -21.36 4.55
CA ILE A 47 -17.41 -22.27 5.57
C ILE A 47 -18.74 -21.74 6.13
N ALA A 48 -18.81 -20.44 6.45
CA ALA A 48 -20.02 -19.83 6.99
C ALA A 48 -21.19 -19.86 5.98
N ALA A 49 -20.90 -19.67 4.69
CA ALA A 49 -21.88 -19.82 3.61
C ALA A 49 -22.33 -21.28 3.46
N ALA A 50 -21.41 -22.23 3.48
CA ALA A 50 -21.72 -23.65 3.40
C ALA A 50 -22.52 -24.17 4.62
N ALA A 51 -22.30 -23.56 5.80
CA ALA A 51 -23.07 -23.83 7.01
C ALA A 51 -24.43 -23.11 7.05
N GLY A 52 -24.75 -22.27 6.06
CA GLY A 52 -26.00 -21.51 5.98
C GLY A 52 -26.12 -20.38 7.01
N VAL A 53 -25.00 -20.00 7.65
CA VAL A 53 -24.96 -18.90 8.63
C VAL A 53 -25.01 -17.54 7.93
N ILE A 54 -24.45 -17.46 6.72
CA ILE A 54 -24.49 -16.29 5.84
C ILE A 54 -24.87 -16.71 4.41
N SER A 55 -25.35 -15.77 3.61
CA SER A 55 -25.61 -15.98 2.19
C SER A 55 -24.31 -16.02 1.37
N SER A 56 -24.38 -16.57 0.15
CA SER A 56 -23.25 -16.55 -0.79
C SER A 56 -22.82 -15.13 -1.16
N ASP A 57 -23.77 -14.20 -1.19
CA ASP A 57 -23.52 -12.81 -1.55
C ASP A 57 -22.81 -12.08 -0.40
N GLU A 58 -23.24 -12.31 0.84
CA GLU A 58 -22.53 -11.82 2.03
C GLU A 58 -21.11 -12.39 2.13
N ALA A 59 -20.93 -13.68 1.84
CA ALA A 59 -19.60 -14.29 1.81
C ALA A 59 -18.69 -13.64 0.77
N GLN A 60 -19.20 -13.39 -0.45
CA GLN A 60 -18.43 -12.69 -1.49
C GLN A 60 -18.10 -11.24 -1.10
N SER A 61 -19.03 -10.51 -0.49
CA SER A 61 -18.80 -9.14 -0.01
C SER A 61 -17.74 -9.10 1.09
N ILE A 62 -17.76 -10.05 2.02
CA ILE A 62 -16.74 -10.20 3.07
C ILE A 62 -15.37 -10.49 2.45
N THR A 63 -15.28 -11.43 1.50
CA THR A 63 -14.01 -11.76 0.83
C THR A 63 -13.46 -10.56 0.05
N ARG A 64 -14.30 -9.86 -0.72
CA ARG A 64 -13.89 -8.65 -1.46
C ARG A 64 -13.42 -7.55 -0.52
N GLY A 65 -14.13 -7.34 0.59
CA GLY A 65 -13.76 -6.37 1.60
C GLY A 65 -12.43 -6.70 2.27
N ALA A 66 -12.21 -7.96 2.66
CA ALA A 66 -10.96 -8.42 3.25
C ALA A 66 -9.77 -8.23 2.28
N GLN A 67 -9.94 -8.57 1.00
CA GLN A 67 -8.92 -8.37 -0.02
C GLN A 67 -8.62 -6.88 -0.29
N ALA A 68 -9.64 -6.02 -0.29
CA ALA A 68 -9.47 -4.58 -0.50
C ALA A 68 -8.75 -3.90 0.67
N VAL A 69 -9.09 -4.31 1.90
CA VAL A 69 -8.38 -3.89 3.11
C VAL A 69 -6.93 -4.36 3.03
N GLU A 70 -6.67 -5.65 2.84
CA GLU A 70 -5.30 -6.18 2.78
C GLU A 70 -4.41 -5.47 1.75
N LYS A 71 -4.91 -5.25 0.52
CA LYS A 71 -4.18 -4.50 -0.51
C LYS A 71 -3.86 -3.05 -0.13
N SER A 72 -4.64 -2.45 0.75
CA SER A 72 -4.40 -1.10 1.26
C SER A 72 -3.31 -1.07 2.34
N TRP A 73 -3.09 -2.20 3.03
CA TRP A 73 -2.06 -2.38 4.05
C TRP A 73 -0.72 -2.90 3.50
N GLN A 74 -0.70 -3.49 2.30
CA GLN A 74 0.55 -3.85 1.63
C GLN A 74 1.35 -2.60 1.26
N ASP A 75 2.59 -2.52 1.74
CA ASP A 75 3.51 -1.47 1.34
C ASP A 75 3.93 -1.65 -0.12
N LEU A 76 3.92 -0.54 -0.87
CA LEU A 76 4.45 -0.53 -2.23
C LEU A 76 5.97 -0.72 -2.18
N THR A 77 6.48 -1.52 -3.10
CA THR A 77 7.93 -1.56 -3.39
C THR A 77 8.40 -0.17 -3.85
N PRO A 78 9.69 0.19 -3.64
CA PRO A 78 10.24 1.46 -4.13
C PRO A 78 9.98 1.70 -5.63
N GLU A 79 10.03 0.65 -6.45
CA GLU A 79 9.72 0.66 -7.88
C GLU A 79 8.26 1.05 -8.12
N GLN A 80 7.32 0.41 -7.41
CA GLN A 80 5.90 0.70 -7.52
C GLN A 80 5.58 2.11 -7.03
N GLU A 81 6.21 2.56 -5.94
CA GLU A 81 6.10 3.93 -5.42
C GLU A 81 6.49 4.94 -6.50
N TYR A 82 7.61 4.69 -7.20
CA TYR A 82 8.06 5.53 -8.31
C TYR A 82 7.05 5.61 -9.47
N TYR A 83 6.49 4.48 -9.91
CA TYR A 83 5.50 4.49 -11.00
C TYR A 83 4.18 5.14 -10.60
N VAL A 84 3.73 4.96 -9.35
CA VAL A 84 2.59 5.70 -8.79
C VAL A 84 2.89 7.19 -8.79
N GLY A 85 4.09 7.58 -8.35
CA GLY A 85 4.63 8.93 -8.42
C GLY A 85 4.50 9.57 -9.79
N ARG A 86 4.98 8.88 -10.82
CA ARG A 86 4.89 9.37 -12.20
C ARG A 86 3.45 9.54 -12.67
N ALA A 87 2.55 8.62 -12.29
CA ALA A 87 1.14 8.74 -12.65
C ALA A 87 0.50 9.98 -11.99
N VAL A 88 0.81 10.22 -10.72
CA VAL A 88 0.36 11.42 -9.98
C VAL A 88 0.94 12.69 -10.63
N ALA A 89 2.24 12.73 -10.90
CA ALA A 89 2.88 13.87 -11.55
C ALA A 89 2.28 14.13 -12.94
N ALA A 90 2.04 13.09 -13.74
CA ALA A 90 1.39 13.22 -15.05
C ALA A 90 -0.02 13.81 -14.94
N GLN A 91 -0.77 13.48 -13.88
CA GLN A 91 -2.08 14.09 -13.63
C GLN A 91 -1.97 15.57 -13.26
N VAL A 92 -0.98 15.95 -12.45
CA VAL A 92 -0.71 17.37 -12.12
C VAL A 92 -0.34 18.14 -13.39
N LEU A 93 0.51 17.56 -14.24
CA LEU A 93 0.97 18.18 -15.49
C LEU A 93 -0.15 18.42 -16.52
N GLN A 94 -1.31 17.76 -16.40
CA GLN A 94 -2.48 18.07 -17.24
C GLN A 94 -3.07 19.45 -16.94
N SER A 95 -3.03 19.88 -15.67
CA SER A 95 -3.54 21.18 -15.22
C SER A 95 -2.45 22.24 -15.12
N TYR A 96 -1.21 21.81 -14.85
CA TYR A 96 -0.06 22.69 -14.64
C TYR A 96 1.05 22.33 -15.63
N PRO A 97 1.10 22.96 -16.81
CA PRO A 97 2.12 22.63 -17.81
C PRO A 97 3.55 22.93 -17.29
N PRO A 98 4.57 22.18 -17.74
CA PRO A 98 5.97 22.50 -17.41
C PRO A 98 6.36 23.89 -17.91
N LEU A 99 7.17 24.59 -17.12
CA LEU A 99 7.78 25.85 -17.53
C LEU A 99 9.00 25.56 -18.43
N ASP A 100 8.95 26.08 -19.67
CA ASP A 100 10.04 25.94 -20.65
C ASP A 100 11.23 26.88 -20.32
N ARG A 101 11.99 26.50 -19.30
CA ARG A 101 13.19 27.20 -18.82
C ARG A 101 14.26 26.17 -18.38
N PRO A 102 15.01 25.58 -19.33
CA PRO A 102 15.93 24.47 -19.02
C PRO A 102 16.98 24.83 -17.97
N GLN A 103 17.57 26.03 -18.03
CA GLN A 103 18.56 26.50 -17.06
C GLN A 103 17.99 26.63 -15.64
N ALA A 104 16.75 27.12 -15.52
CA ALA A 104 16.08 27.25 -14.22
C ALA A 104 15.72 25.88 -13.65
N ASN A 105 15.27 24.96 -14.51
CA ASN A 105 15.02 23.57 -14.10
C ASN A 105 16.30 22.85 -13.67
N GLU A 106 17.41 23.04 -14.37
CA GLU A 106 18.71 22.47 -14.01
C GLU A 106 19.18 22.97 -12.64
N TYR A 107 19.12 24.29 -12.41
CA TYR A 107 19.47 24.86 -11.12
C TYR A 107 18.54 24.39 -9.99
N LEU A 108 17.23 24.30 -10.25
CA LEU A 108 16.27 23.77 -9.27
C LEU A 108 16.60 22.31 -8.91
N ASN A 109 16.99 21.49 -9.89
CA ASN A 109 17.42 20.12 -9.65
C ASN A 109 18.71 20.07 -8.84
N LEU A 110 19.71 20.91 -9.17
CA LEU A 110 20.96 20.97 -8.40
C LEU A 110 20.70 21.32 -6.94
N LEU A 111 19.91 22.36 -6.68
CA LEU A 111 19.55 22.80 -5.33
C LEU A 111 18.77 21.71 -4.60
N GLY A 112 17.70 21.20 -5.21
CA GLY A 112 16.83 20.19 -4.62
C GLY A 112 17.56 18.87 -4.31
N GLN A 113 18.41 18.39 -5.21
CA GLN A 113 19.21 17.18 -4.98
C GLN A 113 20.25 17.41 -3.87
N SER A 114 20.84 18.60 -3.81
CA SER A 114 21.78 18.96 -2.74
C SER A 114 21.10 18.96 -1.36
N LEU A 115 19.86 19.44 -1.29
CA LEU A 115 19.04 19.40 -0.06
C LEU A 115 18.63 17.97 0.30
N ALA A 116 18.27 17.14 -0.69
CA ALA A 116 17.82 15.77 -0.47
C ALA A 116 18.89 14.91 0.25
N ILE A 117 20.18 15.15 -0.01
CA ILE A 117 21.30 14.44 0.64
C ILE A 117 21.27 14.59 2.18
N PHE A 118 20.68 15.66 2.70
CA PHE A 118 20.56 15.93 4.13
C PHE A 118 19.24 15.44 4.76
N SER A 119 18.35 14.85 3.96
CA SER A 119 17.12 14.22 4.47
C SER A 119 17.40 12.81 5.02
N GLU A 120 16.45 12.23 5.77
CA GLU A 120 16.56 10.84 6.23
C GLU A 120 16.33 9.83 5.08
N ARG A 121 15.89 10.31 3.90
CA ARG A 121 15.72 9.52 2.67
C ARG A 121 16.43 10.20 1.49
N PRO A 122 17.77 10.15 1.43
CA PRO A 122 18.55 10.85 0.42
C PRO A 122 18.41 10.26 -0.99
N GLU A 123 17.98 9.00 -1.10
CA GLU A 123 17.79 8.32 -2.38
C GLU A 123 16.39 7.70 -2.49
N THR A 124 15.79 7.84 -3.68
CA THR A 124 14.58 7.10 -4.09
C THR A 124 14.92 6.20 -5.27
N PHE A 125 14.07 5.22 -5.60
CA PHE A 125 14.32 4.28 -6.70
C PHE A 125 14.65 4.97 -8.04
N GLY A 126 13.94 6.06 -8.35
CA GLY A 126 14.17 6.85 -9.58
C GLY A 126 15.04 8.09 -9.38
N GLY A 127 15.52 8.36 -8.16
CA GLY A 127 16.11 9.64 -7.77
C GLY A 127 15.08 10.77 -7.59
N TYR A 128 15.50 11.86 -6.96
CA TYR A 128 14.70 13.08 -6.87
C TYR A 128 14.76 13.88 -8.16
N HIS A 129 13.60 14.33 -8.63
CA HIS A 129 13.44 15.15 -9.83
C HIS A 129 12.62 16.38 -9.50
N PHE A 130 13.13 17.55 -9.88
CA PHE A 130 12.50 18.83 -9.62
C PHE A 130 12.07 19.47 -10.93
N LEU A 131 10.88 20.07 -10.98
CA LEU A 131 10.39 20.70 -12.21
C LEU A 131 9.59 21.97 -11.89
N LEU A 132 9.87 23.04 -12.63
CA LEU A 132 9.07 24.25 -12.59
C LEU A 132 7.80 24.09 -13.44
N LEU A 133 6.68 24.57 -12.90
CA LEU A 133 5.37 24.60 -13.55
C LEU A 133 5.04 26.03 -13.99
N ASP A 134 4.50 26.19 -15.20
CA ASP A 134 4.05 27.48 -15.70
C ASP A 134 2.64 27.80 -15.18
N SER A 135 2.58 28.20 -13.91
CA SER A 135 1.36 28.69 -13.26
C SER A 135 1.68 29.84 -12.31
N ASP A 136 0.78 30.81 -12.25
CA ASP A 136 0.85 31.95 -11.35
C ASP A 136 0.31 31.67 -9.94
N GLU A 137 -0.29 30.49 -9.74
CA GLU A 137 -0.70 30.01 -8.43
C GLU A 137 0.52 29.82 -7.51
N ILE A 138 0.35 30.03 -6.22
CA ILE A 138 1.39 29.83 -5.21
C ILE A 138 1.26 28.40 -4.70
N ASN A 139 1.97 27.47 -5.34
CA ASN A 139 1.88 26.05 -5.01
C ASN A 139 3.18 25.27 -5.22
N ALA A 140 3.33 24.17 -4.48
CA ALA A 140 4.36 23.16 -4.66
C ALA A 140 3.75 21.78 -4.36
N PHE A 141 4.22 20.74 -5.04
CA PHE A 141 3.67 19.40 -4.92
C PHE A 141 4.80 18.36 -4.83
N ALA A 142 4.70 17.47 -3.85
CA ALA A 142 5.50 16.26 -3.77
C ALA A 142 4.69 15.03 -4.20
N ALA A 143 5.06 14.43 -5.32
CA ALA A 143 4.52 13.12 -5.71
C ALA A 143 5.37 11.99 -5.09
N PRO A 144 4.77 10.81 -4.84
CA PRO A 144 5.50 9.63 -4.38
C PRO A 144 6.73 9.33 -5.25
N GLY A 145 7.79 8.75 -4.68
CA GLY A 145 8.99 8.39 -5.45
C GLY A 145 9.91 9.55 -5.82
N GLY A 146 9.66 10.78 -5.36
CA GLY A 146 10.65 11.88 -5.39
C GLY A 146 10.48 12.90 -6.53
N LEU A 147 9.31 12.97 -7.17
CA LEU A 147 9.03 14.04 -8.13
C LEU A 147 8.44 15.25 -7.38
N ILE A 148 9.17 16.36 -7.38
CA ILE A 148 8.77 17.61 -6.72
C ILE A 148 8.52 18.68 -7.79
N LEU A 149 7.33 19.25 -7.78
CA LEU A 149 6.87 20.21 -8.79
C LEU A 149 6.63 21.56 -8.12
N VAL A 150 7.23 22.62 -8.64
CA VAL A 150 7.15 23.97 -8.03
C VAL A 150 6.57 24.94 -9.05
N SER A 151 5.52 25.66 -8.68
CA SER A 151 4.91 26.67 -9.56
C SER A 151 5.80 27.91 -9.72
N ARG A 152 5.70 28.56 -10.89
CA ARG A 152 6.29 29.88 -11.13
C ARG A 152 5.76 30.94 -10.14
N GLY A 153 4.51 30.81 -9.69
CA GLY A 153 3.92 31.66 -8.65
C GLY A 153 4.61 31.48 -7.28
N MET A 154 4.85 30.24 -6.85
CA MET A 154 5.62 29.98 -5.63
C MET A 154 7.04 30.56 -5.72
N LEU A 155 7.72 30.35 -6.84
CA LEU A 155 9.08 30.86 -7.03
C LEU A 155 9.16 32.40 -6.92
N ARG A 156 8.13 33.13 -7.35
CA ARG A 156 8.06 34.60 -7.21
C ARG A 156 7.85 35.07 -5.77
N CYS A 157 7.32 34.21 -4.90
CA CYS A 157 7.14 34.54 -3.49
C CYS A 157 8.44 34.43 -2.70
N CYS A 158 9.37 33.58 -3.15
CA CYS A 158 10.69 33.44 -2.55
C CYS A 158 11.56 34.67 -2.88
N GLN A 159 11.97 35.42 -1.85
CA GLN A 159 12.84 36.59 -1.97
C GLN A 159 14.32 36.23 -1.93
N SER A 160 14.65 35.00 -1.53
CA SER A 160 16.01 34.46 -1.46
C SER A 160 16.07 32.99 -1.85
N GLU A 161 17.28 32.50 -2.13
CA GLU A 161 17.54 31.07 -2.33
C GLU A 161 17.20 30.26 -1.08
N ASP A 162 17.45 30.80 0.12
CA ASP A 162 17.14 30.15 1.40
C ASP A 162 15.63 29.88 1.56
N GLU A 163 14.78 30.82 1.13
CA GLU A 163 13.32 30.64 1.16
C GLU A 163 12.87 29.55 0.17
N LEU A 164 13.46 29.51 -1.03
CA LEU A 164 13.20 28.43 -1.98
C LEU A 164 13.68 27.09 -1.42
N ALA A 165 14.86 27.05 -0.80
CA ALA A 165 15.40 25.86 -0.17
C ALA A 165 14.50 25.35 0.96
N ALA A 166 13.90 26.24 1.74
CA ALA A 166 12.93 25.88 2.77
C ALA A 166 11.67 25.23 2.19
N VAL A 167 11.14 25.75 1.08
CA VAL A 167 10.00 25.14 0.36
C VAL A 167 10.39 23.76 -0.18
N LEU A 168 11.54 23.63 -0.82
CA LEU A 168 12.00 22.33 -1.34
C LEU A 168 12.23 21.31 -0.22
N ALA A 169 12.83 21.72 0.90
CA ALA A 169 13.03 20.86 2.06
C ALA A 169 11.69 20.39 2.66
N HIS A 170 10.69 21.27 2.70
CA HIS A 170 9.33 20.90 3.12
C HIS A 170 8.74 19.81 2.21
N GLU A 171 8.86 19.97 0.89
CA GLU A 171 8.37 18.96 -0.07
C GLU A 171 9.17 17.66 -0.01
N ILE A 172 10.49 17.71 0.21
CA ILE A 172 11.32 16.51 0.43
C ILE A 172 10.83 15.76 1.68
N CYS A 173 10.48 16.46 2.76
CA CYS A 173 9.92 15.84 3.96
C CYS A 173 8.59 15.11 3.68
N HIS A 174 7.73 15.63 2.78
CA HIS A 174 6.54 14.91 2.35
C HIS A 174 6.85 13.59 1.62
N VAL A 175 7.92 13.54 0.82
CA VAL A 175 8.40 12.31 0.16
C VAL A 175 9.02 11.35 1.16
N GLU A 176 9.86 11.85 2.05
CA GLU A 176 10.52 11.10 3.12
C GLU A 176 9.49 10.38 3.99
N GLN A 177 8.50 11.11 4.48
CA GLN A 177 7.44 10.61 5.35
C GLN A 177 6.32 9.90 4.59
N LYS A 178 6.45 9.73 3.27
CA LYS A 178 5.49 9.05 2.40
C LYS A 178 4.06 9.58 2.53
N HIS A 179 3.90 10.88 2.82
CA HIS A 179 2.58 11.50 3.05
C HIS A 179 1.64 11.32 1.84
N GLY A 180 2.16 11.45 0.62
CA GLY A 180 1.37 11.22 -0.61
C GLY A 180 0.88 9.78 -0.74
N LEU A 181 1.71 8.80 -0.36
CA LEU A 181 1.31 7.38 -0.39
C LEU A 181 0.27 7.08 0.68
N SER A 182 0.42 7.63 1.88
CA SER A 182 -0.55 7.51 2.97
C SER A 182 -1.92 8.08 2.57
N ALA A 183 -1.94 9.24 1.90
CA ALA A 183 -3.18 9.83 1.39
C ALA A 183 -3.87 8.92 0.34
N ILE A 184 -3.10 8.33 -0.58
CA ILE A 184 -3.62 7.38 -1.58
C ILE A 184 -4.20 6.13 -0.90
N LYS A 185 -3.48 5.56 0.07
CA LYS A 185 -3.95 4.40 0.85
C LYS A 185 -5.27 4.72 1.56
N GLN A 186 -5.37 5.88 2.20
CA GLN A 186 -6.58 6.32 2.89
C GLN A 186 -7.77 6.47 1.93
N SER A 187 -7.57 7.07 0.76
CA SER A 187 -8.63 7.20 -0.26
C SER A 187 -9.14 5.84 -0.71
N ARG A 188 -8.24 4.89 -1.00
CA ARG A 188 -8.62 3.52 -1.43
C ARG A 188 -9.41 2.78 -0.34
N LEU A 189 -9.06 2.98 0.93
CA LEU A 189 -9.82 2.43 2.05
C LEU A 189 -11.23 3.00 2.09
N THR A 190 -11.39 4.32 1.97
CA THR A 190 -12.71 4.96 1.93
C THR A 190 -13.56 4.45 0.76
N ASP A 191 -12.97 4.29 -0.43
CA ASP A 191 -13.67 3.74 -1.59
C ASP A 191 -14.10 2.29 -1.35
N ALA A 192 -13.22 1.46 -0.78
CA ALA A 192 -13.53 0.08 -0.43
C ALA A 192 -14.67 -0.02 0.58
N PHE A 193 -14.67 0.82 1.62
CA PHE A 193 -15.77 0.86 2.59
C PHE A 193 -17.09 1.28 1.95
N THR A 194 -17.06 2.21 1.01
CA THR A 194 -18.26 2.63 0.28
C THR A 194 -18.83 1.49 -0.56
N ILE A 195 -17.98 0.68 -1.19
CA ILE A 195 -18.42 -0.51 -1.95
C ILE A 195 -19.01 -1.59 -1.05
N ILE A 196 -18.47 -1.81 0.15
CA ILE A 196 -19.01 -2.80 1.10
C ILE A 196 -20.34 -2.32 1.70
N ALA A 197 -20.52 -1.01 1.87
CA ALA A 197 -21.71 -0.43 2.45
C ALA A 197 -22.89 -0.26 1.47
N ALA A 198 -22.62 -0.35 0.16
CA ALA A 198 -23.62 -0.22 -0.92
C ALA A 198 -24.21 -1.59 -1.29
#